data_AF-A0A969DQE7-F1
#
_entry.id   AF-A0A969DQE7-F1
#
_cell.length_a   1.000
_cell.length_b   1.000
_cell.length_c   1.000
_cell.angle_alpha   90.00
_cell.angle_beta   90.00
_cell.angle_gamma   90.00
#
_symmetry.space_group_name_H-M   'P 1'
#
loop_
_entity.id
_entity.type
_entity.pdbx_description
1 polymer ?
#
loop_
_entity_poly.entity_id
_entity_poly.type
_entity_poly.pdbx_seq_one_letter_code
_entity_poly.pdbx_strand_id
1 'polypeptide(L)'
;MTEAYVPFLYVIKFKHNLKYFLNGILMDQWLILVLASSWISSQPVLHASGLLFLIGSFWCIYELGYYENDDVAERYEKNPNLKETTLTRPKPSVLEPWIWAIVLAVPGFLMLQAAMASEPGFTMQTAQNGIFLRMALCWLSILIAMRLIYRAFNYVDKRTRVWLYVLLQYSRLPAFTLLITVSPAGVTLISAQTLVSWIRYIVYRYQGNMNEIPHAVLRLSILCFLMAMLAIGNGISAIVSWQMAAILMFCLLRSMSTLPQLFRQIKSVSNDNWNS
;
A
#
# COMPACT_ATOMS: atom_id res chain seq x y z
N MET A 1 5.48 -6.83 -32.22
CA MET A 1 6.03 -5.54 -31.77
C MET A 1 5.98 -5.54 -30.25
N THR A 2 7.10 -5.27 -29.57
CA THR A 2 7.09 -5.06 -28.13
C THR A 2 6.40 -3.73 -27.86
N GLU A 3 5.18 -3.78 -27.32
CA GLU A 3 4.47 -2.57 -26.89
C GLU A 3 5.31 -1.87 -25.81
N ALA A 4 5.53 -0.57 -25.97
CA ALA A 4 6.25 0.23 -24.98
C ALA A 4 5.54 0.17 -23.63
N TYR A 5 6.32 0.04 -22.55
CA TYR A 5 5.80 0.03 -21.19
C TYR A 5 5.14 1.37 -20.83
N VAL A 6 3.90 1.28 -20.36
CA VAL A 6 3.12 2.41 -19.84
C VAL A 6 2.77 2.11 -18.38
N PRO A 7 3.16 2.97 -17.42
CA PRO A 7 2.85 2.76 -16.00
C PRO A 7 1.36 2.51 -15.75
N PHE A 8 1.07 1.53 -14.88
CA PHE A 8 -0.27 1.09 -14.46
C PHE A 8 -1.14 0.41 -15.53
N LEU A 9 -0.71 0.36 -16.80
CA LEU A 9 -1.51 -0.25 -17.87
C LEU A 9 -1.76 -1.73 -17.59
N TYR A 10 -0.75 -2.46 -17.13
CA TYR A 10 -0.87 -3.88 -16.77
C TYR A 10 -1.85 -4.07 -15.62
N VAL A 11 -1.70 -3.26 -14.57
CA VAL A 11 -2.57 -3.33 -13.40
C VAL A 11 -4.03 -3.14 -13.80
N ILE A 12 -4.31 -2.15 -14.65
CA ILE A 12 -5.68 -1.79 -15.03
C ILE A 12 -6.27 -2.79 -16.04
N LYS A 13 -5.51 -3.19 -17.04
CA LYS A 13 -6.04 -4.00 -18.16
C LYS A 13 -5.91 -5.51 -17.90
N PHE A 14 -4.79 -5.95 -17.35
CA PHE A 14 -4.41 -7.37 -17.35
C PHE A 14 -4.43 -8.03 -15.97
N LYS A 15 -4.07 -7.34 -14.89
CA LYS A 15 -4.07 -7.94 -13.54
C LYS A 15 -5.36 -7.71 -12.75
N HIS A 16 -5.86 -6.47 -12.78
CA HIS A 16 -7.04 -6.04 -12.03
C HIS A 16 -7.99 -5.21 -12.92
N ASN A 17 -8.40 -4.03 -12.45
CA ASN A 17 -9.32 -3.12 -13.14
C ASN A 17 -9.14 -1.69 -12.63
N LEU A 18 -9.84 -0.73 -13.25
CA LEU A 18 -9.80 0.68 -12.86
C LEU A 18 -10.27 0.89 -11.40
N LYS A 19 -11.27 0.12 -10.94
CA LYS A 19 -11.76 0.19 -9.56
C LYS A 19 -10.66 -0.17 -8.55
N TYR A 20 -9.78 -1.12 -8.88
CA TYR A 20 -8.61 -1.45 -8.07
C TYR A 20 -7.56 -0.35 -8.08
N PHE A 21 -7.30 0.28 -9.23
CA PHE A 21 -6.41 1.44 -9.27
C PHE A 21 -6.90 2.56 -8.34
N LEU A 22 -8.18 2.94 -8.48
CA LEU A 22 -8.77 3.99 -7.64
C LEU A 22 -8.78 3.61 -6.15
N ASN A 23 -9.29 2.42 -5.81
CA ASN A 23 -9.45 2.05 -4.40
C ASN A 23 -8.17 1.51 -3.76
N GLY A 24 -7.46 0.61 -4.42
CA GLY A 24 -6.30 -0.07 -3.87
C GLY A 24 -5.02 0.75 -3.93
N ILE A 25 -4.87 1.65 -4.91
CA ILE A 25 -3.66 2.47 -5.08
C ILE A 25 -3.92 3.89 -4.58
N LEU A 26 -4.90 4.60 -5.14
CA LEU A 26 -5.11 5.99 -4.72
C LEU A 26 -5.68 6.07 -3.30
N MET A 27 -6.74 5.33 -2.98
CA MET A 27 -7.37 5.43 -1.65
C MET A 27 -6.60 4.66 -0.57
N ASP A 28 -6.25 3.41 -0.82
CA ASP A 28 -5.66 2.53 0.20
C ASP A 28 -4.12 2.60 0.24
N GLN A 29 -3.46 3.41 -0.60
CA GLN A 29 -2.03 3.74 -0.44
C GLN A 29 -1.78 5.23 -0.38
N TRP A 30 -2.07 5.98 -1.45
CA TRP A 30 -1.75 7.40 -1.50
C TRP A 30 -2.46 8.20 -0.42
N LEU A 31 -3.78 8.11 -0.33
CA LEU A 31 -4.55 8.85 0.68
C LEU A 31 -4.18 8.42 2.11
N ILE A 32 -3.84 7.14 2.32
CA ILE A 32 -3.33 6.68 3.63
C ILE A 32 -2.00 7.35 3.98
N LEU A 33 -1.05 7.45 3.03
CA LEU A 33 0.20 8.18 3.26
C LEU A 33 -0.07 9.68 3.49
N VAL A 34 -1.00 10.28 2.75
CA VAL A 34 -1.39 11.68 2.95
C VAL A 34 -1.91 11.92 4.37
N LEU A 35 -2.86 11.10 4.82
CA LEU A 35 -3.39 11.18 6.19
C LEU A 35 -2.32 10.88 7.24
N ALA A 36 -1.36 10.01 6.95
CA ALA A 36 -0.33 9.61 7.90
C ALA A 36 0.81 10.63 8.05
N SER A 37 1.17 11.33 6.98
CA SER A 37 2.39 12.16 6.91
C SER A 37 2.16 13.59 6.42
N SER A 38 1.33 13.79 5.39
CA SER A 38 1.15 15.11 4.79
C SER A 38 0.38 16.04 5.72
N TRP A 39 -0.50 15.50 6.56
CA TRP A 39 -1.26 16.25 7.57
C TRP A 39 -0.38 17.09 8.51
N ILE A 40 0.81 16.56 8.84
CA ILE A 40 1.73 17.22 9.77
C ILE A 40 2.79 18.06 9.07
N SER A 41 2.76 18.15 7.73
CA SER A 41 3.68 19.00 6.98
C SER A 41 3.14 20.43 6.90
N SER A 42 4.05 21.39 6.96
CA SER A 42 3.81 22.81 6.69
C SER A 42 3.33 23.07 5.25
N GLN A 43 3.64 22.17 4.29
CA GLN A 43 3.14 22.23 2.91
C GLN A 43 2.41 20.94 2.52
N PRO A 44 1.19 20.69 3.05
CA PRO A 44 0.52 19.40 2.95
C PRO A 44 0.21 18.99 1.50
N VAL A 45 -0.16 19.94 0.64
CA VAL A 45 -0.50 19.68 -0.77
C VAL A 45 0.74 19.32 -1.59
N LEU A 46 1.85 20.03 -1.39
CA LEU A 46 3.11 19.76 -2.10
C LEU A 46 3.69 18.42 -1.64
N HIS A 47 3.66 18.16 -0.33
CA HIS A 47 4.08 16.88 0.24
C HIS A 47 3.24 15.72 -0.32
N ALA A 48 1.91 15.85 -0.34
CA ALA A 48 1.00 14.86 -0.92
C ALA A 48 1.26 14.60 -2.41
N SER A 49 1.57 15.65 -3.17
CA SER A 49 1.91 15.53 -4.59
C SER A 49 3.22 14.77 -4.80
N GLY A 50 4.24 15.06 -3.99
CA GLY A 50 5.51 14.32 -3.99
C GLY A 50 5.31 12.83 -3.71
N LEU A 51 4.45 12.49 -2.74
CA LEU A 51 4.08 11.10 -2.46
C LEU A 51 3.37 10.41 -3.62
N LEU A 52 2.54 11.12 -4.39
CA LEU A 52 1.85 10.54 -5.56
C LEU A 52 2.86 10.13 -6.63
N PHE A 53 3.86 10.98 -6.89
CA PHE A 53 4.97 10.68 -7.80
C PHE A 53 5.79 9.48 -7.34
N LEU A 54 6.11 9.39 -6.04
CA LEU A 54 6.81 8.23 -5.49
C LEU A 54 5.97 6.95 -5.54
N ILE A 55 4.64 7.02 -5.34
CA ILE A 55 3.75 5.88 -5.57
C ILE A 55 3.80 5.44 -7.03
N GLY A 56 3.76 6.38 -7.97
CA GLY A 56 3.97 6.08 -9.39
C GLY A 56 5.29 5.36 -9.65
N SER A 57 6.39 5.87 -9.07
CA SER A 57 7.71 5.27 -9.16
C SER A 57 7.74 3.84 -8.61
N PHE A 58 7.18 3.63 -7.43
CA PHE A 58 7.07 2.31 -6.79
C PHE A 58 6.29 1.33 -7.64
N TRP A 59 5.15 1.78 -8.15
CA TRP A 59 4.26 0.93 -8.94
C TRP A 59 4.86 0.50 -10.26
N CYS A 60 5.79 1.26 -10.83
CA CYS A 60 6.51 0.82 -12.01
C CYS A 60 7.26 -0.50 -11.79
N ILE A 61 8.00 -0.60 -10.68
CA ILE A 61 8.76 -1.82 -10.35
C ILE A 61 7.83 -2.90 -9.76
N TYR A 62 6.79 -2.51 -9.02
CA TYR A 62 5.82 -3.47 -8.47
C TYR A 62 5.05 -4.18 -9.59
N GLU A 63 4.68 -3.46 -10.64
CA GLU A 63 3.97 -3.99 -11.80
C GLU A 63 4.81 -5.04 -12.55
N LEU A 64 6.13 -4.84 -12.67
CA LEU A 64 7.05 -5.87 -13.19
C LEU A 64 6.96 -7.19 -12.40
N GLY A 65 6.77 -7.11 -11.08
CA GLY A 65 6.53 -8.29 -10.25
C GLY A 65 5.19 -8.97 -10.51
N TYR A 66 4.14 -8.22 -10.90
CA TYR A 66 2.88 -8.81 -11.37
C TYR A 66 3.02 -9.52 -12.72
N TYR A 67 3.76 -8.94 -13.66
CA TYR A 67 4.07 -9.61 -14.92
C TYR A 67 4.76 -10.96 -14.70
N GLU A 68 5.82 -10.95 -13.89
CA GLU A 68 6.57 -12.18 -13.54
C GLU A 68 5.69 -13.17 -12.77
N ASN A 69 4.82 -12.69 -11.88
CA ASN A 69 3.89 -13.55 -11.15
C ASN A 69 2.96 -14.33 -12.09
N ASP A 70 2.43 -13.66 -13.11
CA ASP A 70 1.52 -14.28 -14.07
C ASP A 70 2.26 -15.25 -15.01
N ASP A 71 3.46 -14.90 -15.47
CA ASP A 71 4.31 -15.79 -16.30
C ASP A 71 4.74 -17.05 -15.53
N VAL A 72 5.14 -16.91 -14.26
CA VAL A 72 5.48 -18.06 -13.40
C VAL A 72 4.24 -18.91 -13.11
N ALA A 73 3.08 -18.28 -12.86
CA ALA A 73 1.84 -19.02 -12.63
C ALA A 73 1.47 -19.86 -13.86
N GLU A 74 1.52 -19.27 -15.05
CA GLU A 74 1.21 -19.94 -16.31
C GLU A 74 2.11 -21.15 -16.59
N ARG A 75 3.41 -21.07 -16.24
CA ARG A 75 4.38 -22.14 -16.50
C ARG A 75 4.35 -23.26 -15.47
N TYR A 76 4.13 -22.95 -14.20
CA TYR A 76 4.40 -23.89 -13.10
C TYR A 76 3.17 -24.23 -12.25
N GLU A 77 2.08 -23.47 -12.31
CA GLU A 77 0.88 -23.75 -11.51
C GLU A 77 -0.13 -24.59 -12.28
N LYS A 78 -0.65 -25.64 -11.65
CA LYS A 78 -1.69 -26.51 -12.24
C LYS A 78 -2.96 -25.74 -12.62
N ASN A 79 -3.35 -24.78 -11.79
CA ASN A 79 -4.53 -23.92 -11.95
C ASN A 79 -4.11 -22.46 -11.76
N PRO A 80 -3.60 -21.81 -12.81
CA PRO A 80 -3.13 -20.43 -12.71
C PRO A 80 -4.33 -19.48 -12.60
N ASN A 81 -4.33 -18.61 -11.58
CA ASN A 81 -5.39 -17.61 -11.40
C ASN A 81 -5.07 -16.35 -12.21
N LEU A 82 -5.37 -16.44 -13.51
CA LEU A 82 -5.11 -15.39 -14.47
C LEU A 82 -6.41 -14.73 -14.90
N LYS A 83 -6.38 -13.41 -15.08
CA LYS A 83 -7.54 -12.70 -15.62
C LYS A 83 -7.76 -13.14 -17.08
N GLU A 84 -8.97 -13.58 -17.38
CA GLU A 84 -9.41 -13.85 -18.75
C GLU A 84 -9.49 -12.52 -19.52
N THR A 85 -8.87 -12.49 -20.69
CA THR A 85 -8.84 -11.31 -21.56
C THR A 85 -8.56 -11.77 -22.99
N THR A 86 -9.17 -11.08 -23.95
CA THR A 86 -8.89 -11.27 -25.39
C THR A 86 -7.62 -10.54 -25.85
N LEU A 87 -7.07 -9.67 -24.99
CA LEU A 87 -5.87 -8.90 -25.27
C LEU A 87 -4.60 -9.75 -25.01
N THR A 88 -3.61 -9.63 -25.89
CA THR A 88 -2.29 -10.22 -25.68
C THR A 88 -1.58 -9.51 -24.53
N ARG A 89 -1.06 -10.27 -23.55
CA ARG A 89 -0.30 -9.68 -22.44
C ARG A 89 1.03 -9.12 -22.97
N PRO A 90 1.36 -7.86 -22.68
CA PRO A 90 2.65 -7.31 -23.05
C PRO A 90 3.76 -8.03 -22.28
N LYS A 91 4.91 -8.20 -22.92
CA LYS A 91 6.15 -8.65 -22.26
C LYS A 91 7.04 -7.42 -22.09
N PRO A 92 6.98 -6.73 -20.93
CA PRO A 92 7.73 -5.50 -20.76
C PRO A 92 9.22 -5.80 -20.74
N SER A 93 10.02 -4.88 -21.28
CA SER A 93 11.46 -4.93 -21.04
C SER A 93 11.74 -4.72 -19.56
N VAL A 94 12.85 -5.28 -19.08
CA VAL A 94 13.23 -5.11 -17.67
C VAL A 94 13.62 -3.66 -17.38
N LEU A 95 14.16 -2.93 -18.37
CA LEU A 95 14.71 -1.60 -18.18
C LEU A 95 13.66 -0.49 -18.17
N GLU A 96 12.63 -0.57 -19.01
CA GLU A 96 11.63 0.50 -19.13
C GLU A 96 10.93 0.86 -17.80
N PRO A 97 10.51 -0.11 -16.96
CA PRO A 97 9.95 0.21 -15.65
C PRO A 97 10.91 0.97 -14.73
N TRP A 98 12.22 0.71 -14.80
CA TRP A 98 13.23 1.45 -14.02
C TRP A 98 13.40 2.88 -14.51
N ILE A 99 13.40 3.09 -15.83
CA ILE A 99 13.46 4.43 -16.42
C ILE A 99 12.26 5.24 -15.95
N TRP A 100 11.04 4.69 -16.05
CA TRP A 100 9.84 5.36 -15.57
C TRP A 100 9.84 5.56 -14.05
N ALA A 101 10.36 4.60 -13.29
CA ALA A 101 10.51 4.76 -11.84
C ALA A 101 11.41 5.95 -11.49
N ILE A 102 12.51 6.15 -12.22
CA ILE A 102 13.41 7.30 -12.03
C ILE A 102 12.73 8.61 -12.46
N VAL A 103 12.11 8.62 -13.65
CA VAL A 103 11.40 9.79 -14.18
C VAL A 103 10.32 10.29 -13.22
N LEU A 104 9.62 9.37 -12.53
CA LEU A 104 8.62 9.71 -11.52
C LEU A 104 9.25 10.04 -10.16
N ALA A 105 10.36 9.39 -9.78
CA ALA A 105 11.00 9.62 -8.49
C ALA A 105 11.60 11.03 -8.35
N VAL A 106 12.27 11.52 -9.40
CA VAL A 106 12.94 12.84 -9.40
C VAL A 106 12.00 13.98 -9.03
N PRO A 107 10.85 14.22 -9.70
CA PRO A 107 9.92 15.26 -9.29
C PRO A 107 9.33 14.98 -7.89
N GLY A 108 9.11 13.72 -7.53
CA GLY A 108 8.69 13.34 -6.18
C GLY A 108 9.66 13.81 -5.10
N PHE A 109 10.96 13.61 -5.28
CA PHE A 109 11.99 14.07 -4.35
C PHE A 109 12.07 15.59 -4.28
N LEU A 110 12.00 16.28 -5.43
CA LEU A 110 12.04 17.74 -5.47
C LEU A 110 10.86 18.36 -4.69
N MET A 111 9.65 17.81 -4.86
CA MET A 111 8.45 18.26 -4.14
C MET A 111 8.53 17.99 -2.64
N LEU A 112 8.99 16.80 -2.24
CA LEU A 112 9.17 16.46 -0.84
C LEU A 112 10.25 17.33 -0.18
N GLN A 113 11.38 17.55 -0.85
CA GLN A 113 12.45 18.41 -0.36
C GLN A 113 11.96 19.86 -0.20
N ALA A 114 11.21 20.38 -1.17
CA ALA A 114 10.62 21.72 -1.10
C ALA A 114 9.60 21.85 0.05
N ALA A 115 8.77 20.82 0.27
CA ALA A 115 7.85 20.79 1.40
C ALA A 115 8.59 20.79 2.75
N MET A 116 9.66 20.01 2.87
CA MET A 116 10.50 19.94 4.07
C MET A 116 11.31 21.21 4.32
N ALA A 117 11.72 21.92 3.26
CA ALA A 117 12.49 23.15 3.39
C ALA A 117 11.71 24.31 4.05
N SER A 118 10.39 24.18 4.14
CA SER A 118 9.53 25.15 4.80
C SER A 118 9.27 24.84 6.28
N GLU A 119 9.82 23.73 6.79
CA GLU A 119 9.63 23.33 8.19
C GLU A 119 10.54 24.15 9.14
N PRO A 120 10.03 24.55 10.32
CA PRO A 120 10.82 25.26 11.31
C PRO A 120 12.05 24.43 11.75
N GLY A 121 13.24 25.02 11.66
CA GLY A 121 14.51 24.36 12.02
C GLY A 121 15.28 23.73 10.86
N PHE A 122 14.72 23.74 9.64
CA PHE A 122 15.45 23.33 8.44
C PHE A 122 16.36 24.47 7.95
N THR A 123 17.67 24.39 8.24
CA THR A 123 18.62 25.42 7.80
C THR A 123 19.04 25.19 6.33
N MET A 124 19.30 26.27 5.59
CA MET A 124 19.82 26.21 4.20
C MET A 124 21.07 25.32 4.06
N GLN A 125 21.88 25.21 5.10
CA GLN A 125 23.08 24.36 5.13
C GLN A 125 22.75 22.86 5.17
N THR A 126 21.63 22.48 5.79
CA THR A 126 21.10 21.11 5.78
C THR A 126 20.47 20.76 4.42
N ALA A 127 19.88 21.77 3.76
CA ALA A 127 19.22 21.65 2.47
C ALA A 127 20.18 21.29 1.31
N GLN A 128 21.46 21.68 1.39
CA GLN A 128 22.32 21.77 0.20
C GLN A 128 23.21 20.55 -0.09
N ASN A 129 23.63 19.73 0.89
CA ASN A 129 24.76 18.81 0.64
C ASN A 129 24.49 17.29 0.74
N GLY A 130 23.25 16.82 0.70
CA GLY A 130 23.05 15.37 0.58
C GLY A 130 21.64 14.82 0.78
N ILE A 131 20.64 15.65 1.06
CA ILE A 131 19.27 15.17 1.29
C ILE A 131 18.71 14.48 0.05
N PHE A 132 18.86 15.10 -1.14
CA PHE A 132 18.41 14.50 -2.39
C PHE A 132 19.09 13.15 -2.64
N LEU A 133 20.42 13.09 -2.49
CA LEU A 133 21.18 11.84 -2.66
C LEU A 133 20.75 10.77 -1.65
N ARG A 134 20.56 11.15 -0.38
CA ARG A 134 20.06 10.24 0.67
C ARG A 134 18.68 9.71 0.31
N MET A 135 17.75 10.57 -0.09
CA MET A 135 16.41 10.16 -0.52
C MET A 135 16.48 9.22 -1.72
N ALA A 136 17.31 9.54 -2.71
CA ALA A 136 17.51 8.69 -3.88
C ALA A 136 18.10 7.32 -3.51
N LEU A 137 19.10 7.26 -2.63
CA LEU A 137 19.70 6.01 -2.17
C LEU A 137 18.72 5.17 -1.34
N CYS A 138 18.00 5.79 -0.40
CA CYS A 138 16.96 5.13 0.38
C CYS A 138 15.85 4.59 -0.51
N TRP A 139 15.38 5.39 -1.47
CA TRP A 139 14.33 4.98 -2.41
C TRP A 139 14.79 3.87 -3.33
N LEU A 140 15.99 3.97 -3.91
CA LEU A 140 16.58 2.92 -4.73
C LEU A 140 16.70 1.61 -3.93
N SER A 141 17.12 1.69 -2.67
CA SER A 141 17.18 0.54 -1.77
C SER A 141 15.80 -0.10 -1.55
N ILE A 142 14.76 0.71 -1.36
CA ILE A 142 13.36 0.24 -1.26
C ILE A 142 12.94 -0.48 -2.54
N LEU A 143 13.17 0.12 -3.73
CA LEU A 143 12.79 -0.47 -5.01
C LEU A 143 13.52 -1.79 -5.29
N ILE A 144 14.83 -1.85 -5.01
CA ILE A 144 15.63 -3.06 -5.15
C ILE A 144 15.14 -4.14 -4.17
N ALA A 145 14.99 -3.80 -2.88
CA ALA A 145 14.51 -4.75 -1.87
C ALA A 145 13.13 -5.29 -2.24
N MET A 146 12.20 -4.42 -2.65
CA MET A 146 10.89 -4.83 -3.13
C MET A 146 11.00 -5.75 -4.35
N ARG A 147 11.86 -5.45 -5.34
CA ARG A 147 12.04 -6.31 -6.53
C ARG A 147 12.54 -7.70 -6.16
N LEU A 148 13.49 -7.78 -5.22
CA LEU A 148 14.05 -9.03 -4.72
C LEU A 148 13.01 -9.84 -3.92
N ILE A 149 12.30 -9.19 -2.99
CA ILE A 149 11.22 -9.82 -2.22
C ILE A 149 10.15 -10.36 -3.16
N TYR A 150 9.75 -9.58 -4.17
CA TYR A 150 8.70 -9.99 -5.09
C TYR A 150 9.14 -11.14 -6.00
N ARG A 151 10.42 -11.13 -6.43
CA ARG A 151 11.01 -12.26 -7.13
C ARG A 151 10.98 -13.52 -6.28
N ALA A 152 11.47 -13.46 -5.03
CA ALA A 152 11.42 -14.59 -4.11
C ALA A 152 9.98 -15.08 -3.90
N PHE A 153 9.03 -14.15 -3.71
CA PHE A 153 7.60 -14.46 -3.60
C PHE A 153 7.08 -15.21 -4.83
N ASN A 154 7.47 -14.84 -6.05
CA ASN A 154 6.99 -15.50 -7.27
C ASN A 154 7.48 -16.95 -7.39
N TYR A 155 8.71 -17.25 -6.98
CA TYR A 155 9.30 -18.59 -7.17
C TYR A 155 9.15 -19.56 -5.99
N VAL A 156 8.55 -19.12 -4.89
CA VAL A 156 8.25 -19.96 -3.73
C VAL A 156 6.85 -20.58 -3.85
N ASP A 157 6.61 -21.72 -3.18
CA ASP A 157 5.31 -22.40 -3.20
C ASP A 157 4.19 -21.56 -2.56
N LYS A 158 2.93 -21.87 -2.92
CA LYS A 158 1.76 -21.07 -2.50
C LYS A 158 1.57 -20.96 -0.99
N ARG A 159 1.97 -21.96 -0.21
CA ARG A 159 1.81 -21.98 1.26
C ARG A 159 2.85 -21.06 1.90
N THR A 160 4.11 -21.16 1.47
CA THR A 160 5.20 -20.34 2.01
C THR A 160 5.11 -18.87 1.55
N ARG A 161 4.53 -18.60 0.37
CA ARG A 161 4.25 -17.23 -0.14
C ARG A 161 3.49 -16.34 0.86
N VAL A 162 2.71 -16.92 1.77
CA VAL A 162 1.97 -16.18 2.82
C VAL A 162 2.89 -15.36 3.71
N TRP A 163 4.06 -15.90 4.06
CA TRP A 163 5.04 -15.23 4.91
C TRP A 163 5.86 -14.18 4.16
N LEU A 164 6.13 -14.40 2.88
CA LEU A 164 6.77 -13.38 2.04
C LEU A 164 5.80 -12.23 1.71
N TYR A 165 4.49 -12.49 1.72
CA TYR A 165 3.50 -11.46 1.46
C TYR A 165 3.50 -10.34 2.51
N VAL A 166 3.77 -10.64 3.79
CA VAL A 166 3.88 -9.57 4.80
C VAL A 166 5.05 -8.65 4.48
N LEU A 167 6.20 -9.19 4.09
CA LEU A 167 7.35 -8.39 3.64
C LEU A 167 7.00 -7.54 2.41
N LEU A 168 6.22 -8.10 1.48
CA LEU A 168 5.73 -7.36 0.32
C LEU A 168 4.76 -6.23 0.72
N GLN A 169 3.90 -6.43 1.73
CA GLN A 169 3.05 -5.36 2.25
C GLN A 169 3.86 -4.28 2.97
N TYR A 170 4.88 -4.67 3.74
CA TYR A 170 5.82 -3.72 4.35
C TYR A 170 6.51 -2.83 3.30
N SER A 171 6.86 -3.39 2.15
CA SER A 171 7.47 -2.62 1.07
C SER A 171 6.53 -1.59 0.43
N ARG A 172 5.21 -1.75 0.57
CA ARG A 172 4.20 -0.93 -0.14
C ARG A 172 3.82 0.36 0.60
N LEU A 173 3.68 0.30 1.93
CA LEU A 173 3.25 1.45 2.73
C LEU A 173 4.29 1.80 3.81
N PRO A 174 4.63 0.89 4.74
CA PRO A 174 5.65 1.17 5.76
C PRO A 174 6.99 1.64 5.19
N ALA A 175 7.45 1.12 4.05
CA ALA A 175 8.75 1.53 3.49
C ALA A 175 8.87 3.04 3.20
N PHE A 176 7.76 3.73 2.93
CA PHE A 176 7.77 5.18 2.71
C PHE A 176 8.19 5.96 3.97
N THR A 177 8.05 5.40 5.17
CA THR A 177 8.46 6.06 6.42
C THR A 177 9.98 6.22 6.54
N LEU A 178 10.75 5.53 5.68
CA LEU A 178 12.20 5.77 5.56
C LEU A 178 12.54 7.11 4.89
N LEU A 179 11.58 7.69 4.17
CA LEU A 179 11.74 8.97 3.45
C LEU A 179 11.02 10.14 4.14
N ILE A 180 9.91 9.87 4.82
CA ILE A 180 9.01 10.90 5.33
C ILE A 180 8.76 10.73 6.83
N THR A 181 8.51 11.85 7.51
CA THR A 181 8.07 11.83 8.90
C THR A 181 6.59 11.42 8.96
N VAL A 182 6.28 10.53 9.89
CA VAL A 182 4.91 10.02 10.12
C VAL A 182 4.56 10.24 11.58
N SER A 183 3.34 10.72 11.84
CA SER A 183 2.87 10.89 13.22
C SER A 183 2.53 9.54 13.86
N PRO A 184 2.40 9.45 15.20
CA PRO A 184 1.93 8.23 15.84
C PRO A 184 0.58 7.74 15.29
N ALA A 185 -0.36 8.65 15.02
CA ALA A 185 -1.64 8.33 14.40
C ALA A 185 -1.47 7.75 12.99
N GLY A 186 -0.55 8.31 12.20
CA GLY A 186 -0.19 7.80 10.89
C GLY A 186 0.42 6.41 10.94
N VAL A 187 1.30 6.13 11.90
CA VAL A 187 1.88 4.80 12.12
C VAL A 187 0.78 3.79 12.43
N THR A 188 -0.17 4.13 13.33
CA THR A 188 -1.31 3.27 13.65
C THR A 188 -2.13 2.91 12.40
N LEU A 189 -2.42 3.89 11.53
CA LEU A 189 -3.15 3.66 10.28
C LEU A 189 -2.38 2.78 9.29
N ILE A 190 -1.08 3.06 9.08
CA ILE A 190 -0.23 2.28 8.18
C ILE A 190 -0.13 0.83 8.67
N SER A 191 0.05 0.62 9.97
CA SER A 191 0.05 -0.71 10.58
C SER A 191 -1.28 -1.43 10.38
N ALA A 192 -2.41 -0.76 10.62
CA ALA A 192 -3.73 -1.34 10.39
C ALA A 192 -3.94 -1.76 8.92
N GLN A 193 -3.54 -0.90 7.97
CA GLN A 193 -3.65 -1.20 6.53
C GLN A 193 -2.70 -2.35 6.10
N THR A 194 -1.52 -2.44 6.70
CA THR A 194 -0.56 -3.52 6.41
C THR A 194 -1.09 -4.86 6.92
N LEU A 195 -1.60 -4.88 8.16
CA LEU A 195 -2.16 -6.08 8.78
C LEU A 195 -3.43 -6.57 8.07
N VAL A 196 -4.37 -5.69 7.72
CA VAL A 196 -5.58 -6.11 6.99
C VAL A 196 -5.24 -6.74 5.63
N SER A 197 -4.24 -6.19 4.93
CA SER A 197 -3.78 -6.73 3.65
C SER A 197 -3.17 -8.12 3.82
N TRP A 198 -2.36 -8.30 4.86
CA TRP A 198 -1.75 -9.60 5.18
C TRP A 198 -2.77 -10.64 5.64
N ILE A 199 -3.65 -10.31 6.59
CA ILE A 199 -4.69 -11.22 7.12
C ILE A 199 -5.59 -11.72 6.00
N ARG A 200 -6.05 -10.82 5.11
CA ARG A 200 -6.87 -11.23 3.97
C ARG A 200 -6.09 -12.16 3.03
N TYR A 201 -4.80 -11.94 2.83
CA TYR A 201 -4.00 -12.85 2.02
C TYR A 201 -3.83 -14.23 2.66
N ILE A 202 -3.71 -14.32 3.99
CA ILE A 202 -3.76 -15.59 4.72
C ILE A 202 -5.08 -16.30 4.39
N VAL A 203 -6.20 -15.63 4.61
CA VAL A 203 -7.54 -16.20 4.39
C VAL A 203 -7.72 -16.69 2.96
N TYR A 204 -7.33 -15.87 1.97
CA TYR A 204 -7.35 -16.24 0.56
C TYR A 204 -6.59 -17.55 0.27
N ARG A 205 -5.45 -17.77 0.92
CA ARG A 205 -4.59 -18.93 0.67
C ARG A 205 -5.01 -20.17 1.44
N TYR A 206 -5.60 -20.02 2.60
CA TYR A 206 -6.14 -21.13 3.40
C TYR A 206 -7.62 -21.41 3.11
N GLN A 207 -8.05 -21.11 1.87
CA GLN A 207 -9.39 -21.41 1.32
C GLN A 207 -10.57 -20.71 2.02
N GLY A 208 -10.31 -19.65 2.79
CA GLY A 208 -11.38 -18.78 3.24
C GLY A 208 -11.95 -17.96 2.08
N ASN A 209 -13.27 -17.75 2.09
CA ASN A 209 -13.92 -16.91 1.10
C ASN A 209 -13.57 -15.44 1.36
N MET A 210 -12.77 -14.85 0.46
CA MET A 210 -12.32 -13.45 0.58
C MET A 210 -13.44 -12.42 0.62
N ASN A 211 -14.65 -12.78 0.16
CA ASN A 211 -15.81 -11.92 0.19
C ASN A 211 -16.46 -11.85 1.58
N GLU A 212 -16.15 -12.81 2.46
CA GLU A 212 -16.66 -12.85 3.85
C GLU A 212 -15.85 -11.95 4.79
N ILE A 213 -14.67 -11.48 4.36
CA ILE A 213 -13.84 -10.59 5.17
C ILE A 213 -13.88 -9.16 4.60
N PRO A 214 -14.76 -8.31 5.14
CA PRO A 214 -14.92 -6.94 4.68
C PRO A 214 -13.69 -6.09 5.02
N HIS A 215 -12.88 -5.79 4.01
CA HIS A 215 -11.59 -5.09 4.14
C HIS A 215 -11.68 -3.81 4.98
N ALA A 216 -12.65 -2.93 4.69
CA ALA A 216 -12.77 -1.66 5.40
C ALA A 216 -13.16 -1.82 6.88
N VAL A 217 -14.02 -2.80 7.19
CA VAL A 217 -14.43 -3.10 8.57
C VAL A 217 -13.27 -3.71 9.34
N LEU A 218 -12.57 -4.69 8.76
CA LEU A 218 -11.41 -5.29 9.40
C LEU A 218 -10.31 -4.25 9.67
N ARG A 219 -10.06 -3.32 8.73
CA ARG A 219 -9.13 -2.20 8.95
C ARG A 219 -9.57 -1.31 10.11
N LEU A 220 -10.84 -0.96 10.18
CA LEU A 220 -11.39 -0.16 11.28
C LEU A 220 -11.22 -0.89 12.62
N SER A 221 -11.53 -2.19 12.69
CA SER A 221 -11.36 -2.98 13.91
C SER A 221 -9.91 -3.05 14.37
N ILE A 222 -8.97 -3.29 13.45
CA ILE A 222 -7.52 -3.31 13.76
C ILE A 222 -7.06 -1.91 14.19
N LEU A 223 -7.51 -0.86 13.51
CA LEU A 223 -7.20 0.53 13.89
C LEU A 223 -7.66 0.81 15.33
N CYS A 224 -8.92 0.51 15.67
CA CYS A 224 -9.45 0.71 17.02
C CYS A 224 -8.65 -0.08 18.07
N PHE A 225 -8.27 -1.31 17.76
CA PHE A 225 -7.43 -2.13 18.64
C PHE A 225 -6.04 -1.49 18.86
N LEU A 226 -5.35 -1.06 17.79
CA LEU A 226 -4.05 -0.42 17.89
C LEU A 226 -4.13 0.95 18.59
N MET A 227 -5.22 1.70 18.40
CA MET A 227 -5.49 2.94 19.14
C MET A 227 -5.66 2.68 20.63
N ALA A 228 -6.40 1.64 21.02
CA ALA A 228 -6.56 1.27 22.42
C ALA A 228 -5.20 0.89 23.04
N MET A 229 -4.37 0.12 22.34
CA MET A 229 -3.00 -0.19 22.78
C MET A 229 -2.15 1.09 22.94
N LEU A 230 -2.23 2.02 21.99
CA LEU A 230 -1.49 3.27 22.05
C LEU A 230 -1.93 4.14 23.24
N ALA A 231 -3.23 4.19 23.52
CA ALA A 231 -3.80 4.92 24.64
C ALA A 231 -3.44 4.30 26.00
N ILE A 232 -3.37 2.97 26.09
CA ILE A 232 -2.89 2.27 27.29
C ILE A 232 -1.40 2.57 27.53
N GLY A 233 -0.58 2.57 26.47
CA GLY A 233 0.86 2.76 26.59
C GLY A 233 1.30 4.21 26.84
N ASN A 234 0.64 5.19 26.21
CA ASN A 234 1.07 6.60 26.22
C ASN A 234 0.01 7.57 26.78
N GLY A 235 -1.13 7.06 27.26
CA GLY A 235 -2.26 7.86 27.71
C GLY A 235 -3.22 8.26 26.59
N ILE A 236 -4.43 8.69 26.98
CA ILE A 236 -5.52 9.06 26.04
C ILE A 236 -5.11 10.22 25.12
N SER A 237 -4.24 11.13 25.60
CA SER A 237 -3.73 12.24 24.79
C SER A 237 -3.01 11.78 23.51
N ALA A 238 -2.45 10.56 23.48
CA ALA A 238 -1.78 10.01 22.31
C ALA A 238 -2.75 9.69 21.14
N ILE A 239 -4.04 9.53 21.43
CA ILE A 239 -5.08 9.25 20.43
C ILE A 239 -6.05 10.42 20.21
N VAL A 240 -6.08 11.40 21.11
CA VAL A 240 -6.92 12.60 20.97
C VAL A 240 -6.20 13.65 20.13
N SER A 241 -6.37 13.55 18.81
CA SER A 241 -5.88 14.57 17.87
C SER A 241 -6.83 14.72 16.68
N TRP A 242 -6.78 15.89 16.03
CA TRP A 242 -7.54 16.13 14.80
C TRP A 242 -7.17 15.17 13.67
N GLN A 243 -5.89 14.80 13.58
CA GLN A 243 -5.41 13.83 12.61
C GLN A 243 -6.03 12.44 12.86
N MET A 244 -6.05 11.99 14.12
CA MET A 244 -6.67 10.71 14.48
C MET A 244 -8.18 10.72 14.21
N ALA A 245 -8.86 11.83 14.50
CA ALA A 245 -10.28 12.00 14.18
C ALA A 245 -10.54 11.91 12.66
N ALA A 246 -9.70 12.55 11.83
CA ALA A 246 -9.80 12.45 10.37
C ALA A 246 -9.54 11.02 9.86
N ILE A 247 -8.55 10.32 10.44
CA ILE A 247 -8.25 8.91 10.13
C ILE A 247 -9.43 8.00 10.49
N LEU A 248 -10.02 8.18 11.67
CA LEU A 248 -11.21 7.45 12.10
C LEU A 248 -12.39 7.72 11.17
N MET A 249 -12.65 8.97 10.84
CA MET A 249 -13.72 9.36 9.91
C MET A 249 -13.52 8.71 8.55
N PHE A 250 -12.30 8.74 8.00
CA PHE A 250 -11.96 8.05 6.75
C PHE A 250 -12.26 6.54 6.83
N CYS A 251 -11.82 5.86 7.89
CA CYS A 251 -12.07 4.43 8.07
C CYS A 251 -13.55 4.09 8.27
N LEU A 252 -14.31 4.96 8.96
CA LEU A 252 -15.76 4.83 9.13
C LEU A 252 -16.49 5.01 7.80
N LEU A 253 -16.25 6.09 7.06
CA LEU A 253 -16.87 6.33 5.75
C LEU A 253 -16.63 5.16 4.78
N ARG A 254 -15.44 4.57 4.83
CA ARG A 254 -15.08 3.40 4.00
C ARG A 254 -15.79 2.12 4.42
N SER A 255 -16.19 1.99 5.69
CA SER A 255 -16.87 0.81 6.22
C SER A 255 -18.39 0.93 6.24
N MET A 256 -18.95 2.14 6.06
CA MET A 256 -20.39 2.43 6.11
C MET A 256 -21.25 1.61 5.14
N SER A 257 -20.73 1.22 3.97
CA SER A 257 -21.50 0.38 3.04
C SER A 257 -21.68 -1.06 3.54
N THR A 258 -20.81 -1.51 4.44
CA THR A 258 -20.71 -2.92 4.83
C THR A 258 -21.10 -3.17 6.28
N LEU A 259 -20.85 -2.21 7.18
CA LEU A 259 -21.26 -2.30 8.59
C LEU A 259 -22.75 -2.64 8.77
N PRO A 260 -23.72 -1.97 8.11
CA PRO A 260 -25.13 -2.29 8.29
C PRO A 260 -25.50 -3.71 7.84
N GLN A 261 -24.81 -4.23 6.81
CA GLN A 261 -25.03 -5.58 6.31
C GLN A 261 -24.59 -6.62 7.35
N LEU A 262 -23.43 -6.40 7.98
CA LEU A 262 -22.94 -7.25 9.07
C LEU A 262 -23.85 -7.20 10.30
N PHE A 263 -24.28 -6.01 10.72
CA PHE A 263 -25.19 -5.87 11.86
C PHE A 263 -26.53 -6.59 11.63
N ARG A 264 -27.04 -6.59 10.40
CA ARG A 264 -28.26 -7.34 10.03
C ARG A 264 -28.06 -8.86 10.00
N GLN A 265 -26.83 -9.33 9.85
CA GLN A 265 -26.49 -10.76 9.84
C GLN A 265 -26.26 -11.31 11.26
N ILE A 266 -26.19 -10.46 12.29
CA ILE A 266 -26.09 -10.90 13.67
C ILE A 266 -27.35 -11.68 14.03
N LYS A 267 -27.17 -12.97 14.30
CA LYS A 267 -28.21 -13.86 14.82
C LYS A 267 -27.74 -14.37 16.18
N SER A 268 -28.70 -14.70 17.04
CA SER A 268 -28.41 -15.50 18.23
C SER A 268 -27.76 -16.82 17.80
N VAL A 269 -26.80 -17.30 18.57
CA VAL A 269 -26.17 -18.62 18.36
C VAL A 269 -27.23 -19.74 18.35
N SER A 270 -28.34 -19.56 19.06
CA SER A 270 -29.48 -20.49 19.04
C SER A 270 -30.15 -20.64 17.66
N ASN A 271 -29.96 -19.66 16.77
CA ASN A 271 -30.53 -19.60 15.42
C ASN A 271 -29.43 -19.65 14.35
N ASP A 272 -28.25 -20.14 14.72
CA ASP A 272 -27.13 -20.25 13.79
C ASP A 272 -27.34 -21.44 12.86
N ASN A 273 -27.21 -21.17 11.56
CA ASN A 273 -27.33 -22.17 10.50
C ASN A 273 -25.94 -22.44 9.87
N TRP A 274 -24.86 -22.13 10.59
CA TRP A 274 -23.51 -22.35 10.11
C TRP A 274 -23.23 -23.85 10.11
N ASN A 275 -23.45 -24.48 8.96
CA ASN A 275 -23.14 -25.88 8.73
C ASN A 275 -21.61 -26.04 8.72
N SER A 276 -21.10 -26.81 9.67
CA SER A 276 -19.71 -27.29 9.75
C SER A 276 -19.33 -28.15 8.55
#